data_AF-A0A1S3M7H5-F1
#
_entry.id   AF-A0A1S3M7H5-F1
#
_cell.length_a   1.000
_cell.length_b   1.000
_cell.length_c   1.000
_cell.angle_alpha   90.00
_cell.angle_beta   90.00
_cell.angle_gamma   90.00
#
_symmetry.space_group_name_H-M   'P 1'
#
loop_
_entity.id
_entity.type
_entity.pdbx_description
1 polymer ?
#
loop_
_entity_poly.entity_id
_entity_poly.type
_entity_poly.pdbx_seq_one_letter_code
_entity_poly.pdbx_strand_id
1 'polypeptide(L)'
;GFVIAFILAFSVGANDVANSFGTAVGSGVVTLRQACILASIFETLGSMLLGAKVGETIRKGIIDVNLYNETVPVLMAGEVSAMVGTYTILCRPRVSAMSYNLTRWMQLVKIVASWFISPLLSGMMSGFLFFLIRHFILSKDDPVPNGLRALPVFYASTIGINAFSILYTGAPLLGLEMLPVWAIALITLAGALVCAAVVWFAVCPWMRRKITTRRYSPMTAQVKRVRKPTTLDGGVETTVDLHCKNNMF
;
A
#
# COMPACT_ATOMS: atom_id res chain seq x y z
N GLY A 1 -17.37 24.80 -4.01
CA GLY A 1 -16.46 24.08 -3.09
C GLY A 1 -16.73 22.59 -3.12
N PHE A 2 -17.70 22.12 -2.33
CA PHE A 2 -17.96 20.69 -2.09
C PHE A 2 -18.04 19.81 -3.36
N VAL A 3 -18.86 20.18 -4.34
CA VAL A 3 -19.02 19.39 -5.59
C VAL A 3 -17.69 19.24 -6.34
N ILE A 4 -16.89 20.30 -6.42
CA ILE A 4 -15.60 20.28 -7.11
C ILE A 4 -14.59 19.43 -6.32
N ALA A 5 -14.55 19.59 -5.00
CA ALA A 5 -13.71 18.79 -4.13
C ALA A 5 -14.05 17.29 -4.20
N PHE A 6 -15.33 16.94 -4.31
CA PHE A 6 -15.78 15.56 -4.49
C PHE A 6 -15.27 14.96 -5.81
N ILE A 7 -15.41 15.70 -6.92
CA ILE A 7 -14.91 15.26 -8.23
C ILE A 7 -13.39 15.07 -8.19
N LEU A 8 -12.65 16.02 -7.62
CA LEU A 8 -11.19 15.91 -7.49
C LEU A 8 -10.77 14.75 -6.60
N ALA A 9 -11.44 14.55 -5.46
CA ALA A 9 -11.18 13.41 -4.58
C ALA A 9 -11.44 12.08 -5.29
N PHE A 10 -12.49 12.00 -6.11
CA PHE A 10 -12.76 10.81 -6.93
C PHE A 10 -11.65 10.57 -7.98
N SER A 11 -11.20 11.60 -8.70
CA SER A 11 -10.14 11.50 -9.69
C SER A 11 -8.79 11.10 -9.08
N VAL A 12 -8.41 11.70 -7.94
CA VAL A 12 -7.17 11.36 -7.23
C VAL A 12 -7.24 9.94 -6.67
N GLY A 13 -8.35 9.59 -6.01
CA GLY A 13 -8.56 8.25 -5.48
C GLY A 13 -8.48 7.17 -6.56
N ALA A 14 -9.05 7.40 -7.75
CA ALA A 14 -8.94 6.46 -8.87
C ALA A 14 -7.49 6.24 -9.35
N ASN A 15 -6.66 7.29 -9.33
CA ASN A 15 -5.25 7.21 -9.69
C ASN A 15 -4.45 6.42 -8.63
N ASP A 16 -4.65 6.75 -7.36
CA ASP A 16 -3.90 6.14 -6.25
C ASP A 16 -4.19 4.65 -6.11
N VAL A 17 -5.45 4.23 -6.33
CA VAL A 17 -5.82 2.81 -6.33
C VAL A 17 -5.08 2.02 -7.42
N ALA A 18 -4.90 2.61 -8.61
CA ALA A 18 -4.13 1.96 -9.68
C ALA A 18 -2.65 1.80 -9.30
N ASN A 19 -2.07 2.80 -8.63
CA ASN A 19 -0.68 2.76 -8.16
C ASN A 19 -0.47 1.71 -7.06
N SER A 20 -1.43 1.56 -6.14
CA SER A 20 -1.34 0.64 -4.99
C SER A 20 -1.67 -0.82 -5.35
N PHE A 21 -2.67 -1.06 -6.20
CA PHE A 21 -3.14 -2.41 -6.53
C PHE A 21 -2.65 -2.95 -7.89
N GLY A 22 -1.95 -2.14 -8.69
CA GLY A 22 -1.52 -2.52 -10.05
C GLY A 22 -0.68 -3.80 -10.10
N THR A 23 0.25 -3.99 -9.16
CA THR A 23 1.11 -5.18 -9.10
C THR A 23 0.37 -6.43 -8.61
N ALA A 24 -0.55 -6.29 -7.65
CA ALA A 24 -1.35 -7.39 -7.12
C ALA A 24 -2.37 -7.91 -8.14
N VAL A 25 -2.96 -7.01 -8.93
CA VAL A 25 -3.86 -7.37 -10.03
C VAL A 25 -3.08 -7.91 -11.22
N GLY A 26 -1.95 -7.29 -11.58
CA GLY A 26 -1.09 -7.73 -12.68
C GLY A 26 -0.46 -9.11 -12.48
N SER A 27 -0.21 -9.51 -11.23
CA SER A 27 0.29 -10.86 -10.88
C SER A 27 -0.80 -11.94 -10.79
N GLY A 28 -2.08 -11.57 -10.95
CA GLY A 28 -3.22 -12.49 -10.83
C GLY A 28 -3.51 -12.96 -9.41
N VAL A 29 -2.91 -12.34 -8.39
CA VAL A 29 -3.13 -12.66 -6.97
C VAL A 29 -4.48 -12.13 -6.50
N VAL A 30 -4.90 -10.98 -7.01
CA VAL A 30 -6.17 -10.31 -6.69
C VAL A 30 -6.92 -9.96 -7.97
N THR A 31 -8.23 -10.16 -8.01
CA THR A 31 -9.07 -9.75 -9.16
C THR A 31 -9.41 -8.25 -9.11
N LEU A 32 -9.72 -7.65 -10.27
CA LEU A 32 -10.09 -6.23 -10.34
C LEU A 32 -11.26 -5.88 -9.41
N ARG A 33 -12.28 -6.74 -9.32
CA ARG A 33 -13.44 -6.54 -8.42
C ARG A 33 -13.03 -6.54 -6.95
N GLN A 34 -12.15 -7.46 -6.56
CA GLN A 34 -11.64 -7.52 -5.18
C GLN A 34 -10.79 -6.32 -4.84
N ALA A 35 -9.94 -5.87 -5.76
CA ALA A 35 -9.11 -4.69 -5.59
C ALA A 35 -9.96 -3.44 -5.35
N CYS A 36 -11.04 -3.24 -6.13
CA CYS A 36 -11.94 -2.10 -5.92
C CYS A 36 -12.61 -2.11 -4.53
N ILE A 37 -13.10 -3.26 -4.06
CA ILE A 37 -13.76 -3.37 -2.74
C ILE A 37 -12.76 -3.08 -1.62
N LEU A 38 -11.56 -3.67 -1.69
CA LEU A 38 -10.49 -3.44 -0.72
C LEU A 38 -10.07 -1.96 -0.70
N ALA A 39 -9.84 -1.38 -1.88
CA ALA A 39 -9.49 0.03 -2.03
C ALA A 39 -10.53 0.95 -1.38
N SER A 40 -11.83 0.76 -1.68
CA SER A 40 -12.88 1.61 -1.12
C SER A 40 -12.90 1.60 0.42
N ILE A 41 -12.64 0.44 1.04
CA ILE A 41 -12.61 0.34 2.51
C ILE A 41 -11.33 0.97 3.08
N PHE A 42 -10.15 0.54 2.58
CA PHE A 42 -8.88 0.94 3.17
C PHE A 42 -8.49 2.39 2.87
N GLU A 43 -8.78 2.92 1.68
CA GLU A 43 -8.53 4.34 1.35
C GLU A 43 -9.44 5.26 2.18
N THR A 44 -10.72 4.89 2.35
CA THR A 44 -11.65 5.67 3.18
C THR A 44 -11.21 5.66 4.65
N LEU A 45 -10.84 4.49 5.19
CA LEU A 45 -10.33 4.38 6.55
C LEU A 45 -9.02 5.16 6.74
N GLY A 46 -8.09 5.08 5.79
CA GLY A 46 -6.84 5.84 5.83
C GLY A 46 -7.07 7.36 5.83
N SER A 47 -7.97 7.83 4.96
CA SER A 47 -8.36 9.23 4.88
C SER A 47 -8.97 9.74 6.19
N MET A 48 -9.85 8.96 6.83
CA MET A 48 -10.44 9.31 8.13
C MET A 48 -9.42 9.33 9.27
N LEU A 49 -8.48 8.37 9.30
CA LEU A 49 -7.57 8.18 10.43
C LEU A 49 -6.33 9.09 10.37
N LEU A 50 -5.79 9.36 9.17
CA LEU A 50 -4.53 10.10 9.00
C LEU A 50 -4.71 11.44 8.24
N GLY A 51 -5.82 11.61 7.51
CA GLY A 51 -6.00 12.75 6.61
C GLY A 51 -6.07 14.11 7.30
N ALA A 52 -6.60 14.18 8.52
CA ALA A 52 -6.79 15.45 9.24
C ALA A 52 -5.46 16.20 9.47
N LYS A 53 -4.39 15.50 9.87
CA LYS A 53 -3.10 16.14 10.17
C LYS A 53 -2.41 16.66 8.91
N VAL A 54 -2.46 15.88 7.83
CA VAL A 54 -1.90 16.29 6.53
C VAL A 54 -2.68 17.50 5.99
N GLY A 55 -4.00 17.48 6.09
CA GLY A 55 -4.86 18.61 5.72
C GLY A 55 -4.53 19.89 6.50
N GLU A 56 -4.31 19.79 7.82
CA GLU A 56 -3.87 20.93 8.62
C GLU A 56 -2.50 21.47 8.20
N THR A 57 -1.56 20.59 7.87
CA THR A 57 -0.21 20.98 7.46
C THR A 57 -0.23 21.74 6.13
N ILE A 58 -1.06 21.30 5.18
CA ILE A 58 -1.27 22.00 3.90
C ILE A 58 -1.93 23.36 4.15
N ARG A 59 -3.01 23.40 4.95
CA ARG A 59 -3.76 24.63 5.24
C ARG A 59 -2.89 25.69 5.93
N LYS A 60 -2.18 25.31 7.00
CA LYS A 60 -1.35 26.23 7.80
C LYS A 60 -0.02 26.56 7.11
N GLY A 61 0.48 25.67 6.25
CA GLY A 61 1.78 25.84 5.64
C GLY A 61 1.81 26.82 4.48
N ILE A 62 0.74 26.86 3.68
CA ILE A 62 0.73 27.62 2.42
C ILE A 62 0.12 29.02 2.60
N ILE A 63 -0.97 29.14 3.39
CA ILE A 63 -1.77 30.37 3.50
C ILE A 63 -1.85 30.83 4.96
N ASP A 64 -1.51 32.09 5.24
CA ASP A 64 -1.73 32.69 6.56
C ASP A 64 -3.17 33.20 6.71
N VAL A 65 -3.98 32.44 7.46
CA VAL A 65 -5.42 32.69 7.60
C VAL A 65 -5.73 33.97 8.39
N ASN A 66 -4.80 34.44 9.23
CA ASN A 66 -5.01 35.63 10.07
C ASN A 66 -5.09 36.91 9.24
N LEU A 67 -4.48 36.92 8.05
CA LEU A 67 -4.45 38.09 7.17
C LEU A 67 -5.76 38.27 6.37
N TYR A 68 -6.65 37.27 6.39
CA TYR A 68 -7.94 37.28 5.67
C TYR A 68 -9.16 37.53 6.56
N ASN A 69 -8.97 37.92 7.82
CA ASN A 69 -10.08 38.07 8.78
C ASN A 69 -11.18 39.02 8.28
N GLU A 70 -10.81 40.06 7.52
CA GLU A 70 -11.73 41.04 6.92
C GLU A 70 -12.18 40.70 5.48
N THR A 71 -11.61 39.67 4.84
CA THR A 71 -11.81 39.35 3.41
C THR A 71 -12.07 37.86 3.14
N VAL A 72 -12.85 37.22 4.02
CA VAL A 72 -13.25 35.80 3.91
C VAL A 72 -13.85 35.43 2.53
N PRO A 73 -14.71 36.24 1.88
CA PRO A 73 -15.26 35.90 0.57
C PRO A 73 -14.19 35.78 -0.54
N VAL A 74 -13.10 36.53 -0.43
CA VAL A 74 -11.99 36.52 -1.39
C VAL A 74 -11.16 35.25 -1.22
N LEU A 75 -10.93 34.82 0.03
CA LEU A 75 -10.26 33.56 0.33
C LEU A 75 -11.05 32.37 -0.23
N MET A 76 -12.36 32.31 0.02
CA MET A 76 -13.23 31.24 -0.50
C MET A 76 -13.26 31.20 -2.03
N ALA A 77 -13.32 32.37 -2.69
CA ALA A 77 -13.26 32.45 -4.15
C ALA A 77 -11.89 32.01 -4.71
N GLY A 78 -10.81 32.32 -4.00
CA GLY A 78 -9.44 31.88 -4.33
C GLY A 78 -9.28 30.37 -4.24
N GLU A 79 -9.79 29.74 -3.18
CA GLU A 79 -9.75 28.27 -3.02
C GLU A 79 -10.56 27.55 -4.11
N VAL A 80 -11.76 28.06 -4.45
CA VAL A 80 -12.56 27.51 -5.55
C VAL A 80 -11.84 27.69 -6.89
N SER A 81 -11.21 28.84 -7.14
CA SER A 81 -10.40 29.06 -8.36
C SER A 81 -9.21 28.10 -8.44
N ALA A 82 -8.52 27.87 -7.33
CA ALA A 82 -7.40 26.93 -7.27
C ALA A 82 -7.84 25.50 -7.60
N MET A 83 -9.02 25.07 -7.14
CA MET A 83 -9.55 23.74 -7.42
C MET A 83 -9.98 23.55 -8.90
N VAL A 84 -10.56 24.58 -9.53
CA VAL A 84 -10.98 24.50 -10.94
C VAL A 84 -9.80 24.70 -11.90
N GLY A 85 -8.62 25.10 -11.40
CA GLY A 85 -7.44 25.37 -12.21
C GLY A 85 -7.60 26.58 -13.15
N THR A 86 -8.68 27.35 -12.99
CA THR A 86 -8.94 28.51 -13.84
C THR A 86 -8.09 29.67 -13.35
N TYR A 87 -7.03 29.97 -14.08
CA TYR A 87 -6.13 31.10 -13.84
C TYR A 87 -6.83 32.47 -13.92
N THR A 88 -8.06 32.54 -14.43
CA THR A 88 -8.77 33.80 -14.71
C THR A 88 -9.10 34.62 -13.45
N ILE A 89 -9.34 33.97 -12.29
CA ILE A 89 -9.61 34.67 -11.03
C ILE A 89 -8.30 35.07 -10.32
N LEU A 90 -7.26 34.21 -10.39
CA LEU A 90 -5.92 34.51 -9.86
C LEU A 90 -5.17 35.58 -10.65
N CYS A 91 -5.44 35.72 -11.95
CA CYS A 91 -4.78 36.70 -12.83
C CYS A 91 -5.31 38.15 -12.63
N ARG A 92 -6.29 38.35 -11.74
CA ARG A 92 -6.76 39.70 -11.42
C ARG A 92 -5.72 40.39 -10.50
N PRO A 93 -5.15 41.56 -10.87
CA PRO A 93 -3.94 42.11 -10.26
C PRO A 93 -4.04 42.35 -8.74
N ARG A 94 -5.25 42.62 -8.23
CA ARG A 94 -5.49 42.77 -6.78
C ARG A 94 -5.35 41.46 -6.01
N VAL A 95 -5.71 40.34 -6.63
CA VAL A 95 -5.72 39.01 -6.02
C VAL A 95 -4.32 38.41 -6.09
N SER A 96 -3.62 38.54 -7.22
CA SER A 96 -2.24 38.09 -7.38
C SER A 96 -1.24 38.84 -6.49
N ALA A 97 -1.37 40.17 -6.37
CA ALA A 97 -0.51 40.99 -5.51
C ALA A 97 -0.70 40.65 -4.01
N MET A 98 -1.94 40.36 -3.60
CA MET A 98 -2.23 39.86 -2.25
C MET A 98 -1.58 38.48 -2.07
N SER A 99 -1.86 37.52 -2.95
CA SER A 99 -1.30 36.16 -2.88
C SER A 99 0.23 36.12 -2.76
N TYR A 100 0.97 37.00 -3.45
CA TYR A 100 2.44 37.04 -3.38
C TYR A 100 2.98 37.36 -1.97
N ASN A 101 2.31 38.26 -1.24
CA ASN A 101 2.71 38.65 0.11
C ASN A 101 2.27 37.65 1.19
N LEU A 102 1.22 36.87 0.94
CA LEU A 102 0.70 35.89 1.90
C LEU A 102 1.31 34.51 1.77
N THR A 103 1.89 34.21 0.62
CA THR A 103 2.46 32.89 0.37
C THR A 103 3.79 32.76 1.08
N ARG A 104 3.92 31.74 1.93
CA ARG A 104 5.20 31.43 2.59
C ARG A 104 6.14 30.78 1.57
N TRP A 105 6.87 31.60 0.80
CA TRP A 105 7.80 31.15 -0.26
C TRP A 105 8.81 30.09 0.20
N MET A 106 9.30 30.20 1.44
CA MET A 106 10.20 29.20 2.00
C MET A 106 9.54 27.83 2.20
N GLN A 107 8.22 27.81 2.46
CA GLN A 107 7.47 26.57 2.54
C GLN A 107 7.18 25.98 1.15
N LEU A 108 6.89 26.82 0.15
CA LEU A 108 6.78 26.37 -1.23
C LEU A 108 8.06 25.70 -1.74
N VAL A 109 9.24 26.29 -1.47
CA VAL A 109 10.52 25.68 -1.83
C VAL A 109 10.70 24.32 -1.16
N LYS A 110 10.27 24.15 0.09
CA LYS A 110 10.29 22.84 0.78
C LYS A 110 9.37 21.82 0.11
N ILE A 111 8.19 22.23 -0.35
CA ILE A 111 7.26 21.36 -1.10
C ILE A 111 7.89 20.93 -2.42
N VAL A 112 8.43 21.86 -3.20
CA VAL A 112 9.08 21.55 -4.47
C VAL A 112 10.29 20.64 -4.26
N ALA A 113 11.12 20.89 -3.25
CA ALA A 113 12.22 20.01 -2.88
C ALA A 113 11.74 18.60 -2.51
N SER A 114 10.61 18.48 -1.80
CA SER A 114 10.05 17.19 -1.42
C SER A 114 9.61 16.34 -2.63
N TRP A 115 9.24 16.96 -3.76
CA TRP A 115 8.88 16.23 -4.98
C TRP A 115 10.05 15.49 -5.61
N PHE A 116 11.28 15.95 -5.39
CA PHE A 116 12.49 15.27 -5.86
C PHE A 116 13.06 14.34 -4.80
N ILE A 117 13.03 14.74 -3.54
CA ILE A 117 13.57 13.95 -2.43
C ILE A 117 12.73 12.67 -2.22
N SER A 118 11.40 12.73 -2.34
CA SER A 118 10.53 11.59 -2.06
C SER A 118 10.74 10.42 -3.03
N PRO A 119 10.77 10.62 -4.37
CA PRO A 119 11.09 9.54 -5.31
C PRO A 119 12.51 8.98 -5.14
N LEU A 120 13.49 9.84 -4.80
CA LEU A 120 14.86 9.40 -4.57
C LEU A 120 14.95 8.47 -3.35
N LEU A 121 14.40 8.91 -2.20
CA LEU A 121 14.39 8.11 -0.98
C LEU A 121 13.57 6.84 -1.12
N SER A 122 12.43 6.89 -1.81
CA SER A 122 11.61 5.69 -2.06
C SER A 122 12.32 4.71 -2.99
N GLY A 123 13.05 5.19 -4.01
CA GLY A 123 13.90 4.37 -4.86
C GLY A 123 15.03 3.68 -4.09
N MET A 124 15.72 4.42 -3.22
CA MET A 124 16.76 3.86 -2.34
C MET A 124 16.21 2.79 -1.40
N MET A 125 15.08 3.06 -0.74
CA MET A 125 14.44 2.10 0.17
C MET A 125 13.91 0.87 -0.56
N SER A 126 13.31 1.04 -1.74
CA SER A 126 12.88 -0.06 -2.60
C SER A 126 14.06 -0.95 -3.01
N GLY A 127 15.17 -0.34 -3.43
CA GLY A 127 16.40 -1.07 -3.77
C GLY A 127 16.97 -1.84 -2.58
N PHE A 128 16.99 -1.24 -1.39
CA PHE A 128 17.42 -1.90 -0.15
C PHE A 128 16.53 -3.10 0.20
N LEU A 129 15.20 -2.94 0.20
CA LEU A 129 14.26 -4.03 0.46
C LEU A 129 14.38 -5.15 -0.58
N PHE A 130 14.52 -4.80 -1.86
CA PHE A 130 14.73 -5.78 -2.92
C PHE A 130 16.03 -6.57 -2.72
N PHE A 131 17.12 -5.90 -2.32
CA PHE A 131 18.39 -6.56 -1.99
C PHE A 131 18.22 -7.56 -0.84
N LEU A 132 17.53 -7.19 0.24
CA LEU A 132 17.26 -8.09 1.37
C LEU A 132 16.43 -9.31 0.92
N ILE A 133 15.33 -9.09 0.19
CA ILE A 133 14.48 -10.17 -0.32
C ILE A 133 15.29 -11.10 -1.23
N ARG A 134 16.11 -10.53 -2.12
CA ARG A 134 16.96 -11.31 -3.03
C ARG A 134 17.95 -12.18 -2.26
N HIS A 135 18.67 -11.59 -1.31
CA HIS A 135 19.70 -12.28 -0.56
C HIS A 135 19.13 -13.35 0.40
N PHE A 136 18.05 -13.05 1.12
CA PHE A 136 17.50 -13.94 2.15
C PHE A 136 16.49 -14.97 1.62
N ILE A 137 15.75 -14.65 0.55
CA ILE A 137 14.64 -15.48 0.07
C ILE A 137 14.95 -16.09 -1.30
N LEU A 138 15.25 -15.27 -2.32
CA LEU A 138 15.32 -15.73 -3.71
C LEU A 138 16.60 -16.50 -4.06
N SER A 139 17.74 -16.21 -3.44
CA SER A 139 19.02 -16.86 -3.74
C SER A 139 19.22 -18.23 -3.06
N LYS A 140 18.15 -18.86 -2.56
CA LYS A 140 18.19 -20.17 -1.89
C LYS A 140 17.59 -21.26 -2.78
N ASP A 141 18.11 -22.48 -2.68
CA ASP A 141 17.73 -23.61 -3.55
C ASP A 141 16.23 -23.93 -3.50
N ASP A 142 15.59 -23.79 -2.33
CA ASP A 142 14.13 -23.76 -2.20
C ASP A 142 13.66 -22.44 -1.55
N PRO A 143 13.18 -21.47 -2.34
CA PRO A 143 12.79 -20.15 -1.84
C PRO A 143 11.45 -20.17 -1.09
N VAL A 144 10.62 -21.21 -1.28
CA VAL A 144 9.26 -21.28 -0.71
C VAL A 144 9.25 -21.29 0.83
N PRO A 145 9.99 -22.17 1.54
CA PRO A 145 9.98 -22.18 3.01
C PRO A 145 10.58 -20.90 3.61
N ASN A 146 11.59 -20.31 2.96
CA ASN A 146 12.21 -19.06 3.45
C ASN A 146 11.27 -17.86 3.24
N GLY A 147 10.54 -17.82 2.13
CA GLY A 147 9.48 -16.83 1.90
C GLY A 147 8.40 -16.91 2.97
N LEU A 148 7.92 -18.12 3.29
CA LEU A 148 6.92 -18.33 4.34
C LEU A 148 7.40 -17.90 5.74
N ARG A 149 8.71 -18.06 6.04
CA ARG A 149 9.30 -17.60 7.31
C ARG A 149 9.48 -16.08 7.37
N ALA A 150 9.61 -15.41 6.23
CA ALA A 150 9.73 -13.96 6.16
C ALA A 150 8.37 -13.24 6.26
N LEU A 151 7.26 -13.91 5.92
CA LEU A 151 5.91 -13.32 5.97
C LEU A 151 5.56 -12.64 7.31
N PRO A 152 5.78 -13.27 8.47
CA PRO A 152 5.43 -12.66 9.75
C PRO A 152 6.16 -11.34 10.02
N VAL A 153 7.42 -11.23 9.57
CA VAL A 153 8.21 -10.00 9.71
C VAL A 153 7.62 -8.87 8.87
N PHE A 154 7.29 -9.14 7.60
CA PHE A 154 6.70 -8.13 6.70
C PHE A 154 5.31 -7.68 7.15
N TYR A 155 4.46 -8.60 7.61
CA TYR A 155 3.14 -8.25 8.12
C TYR A 155 3.24 -7.46 9.42
N ALA A 156 4.11 -7.88 10.35
CA ALA A 156 4.34 -7.18 11.60
C ALA A 156 4.90 -5.77 11.39
N SER A 157 5.87 -5.59 10.50
CA SER A 157 6.39 -4.25 10.19
C SER A 157 5.32 -3.35 9.58
N THR A 158 4.51 -3.88 8.66
CA THR A 158 3.43 -3.10 8.01
C THR A 158 2.36 -2.69 9.02
N ILE A 159 1.88 -3.61 9.86
CA ILE A 159 0.89 -3.31 10.90
C ILE A 159 1.48 -2.38 11.96
N GLY A 160 2.71 -2.61 12.40
CA GLY A 160 3.37 -1.78 13.39
C GLY A 160 3.55 -0.34 12.93
N ILE A 161 4.07 -0.12 11.71
CA ILE A 161 4.29 1.23 11.15
C ILE A 161 2.96 1.95 10.95
N ASN A 162 1.94 1.28 10.39
CA ASN A 162 0.62 1.87 10.17
C ASN A 162 -0.08 2.20 11.50
N ALA A 163 -0.08 1.27 12.47
CA ALA A 163 -0.68 1.49 13.77
C ALA A 163 0.04 2.62 14.54
N PHE A 164 1.37 2.66 14.49
CA PHE A 164 2.15 3.74 15.09
C PHE A 164 1.82 5.08 14.45
N SER A 165 1.74 5.14 13.11
CA SER A 165 1.37 6.37 12.41
C SER A 165 -0.02 6.87 12.82
N ILE A 166 -1.00 5.97 12.94
CA ILE A 166 -2.36 6.29 13.36
C ILE A 166 -2.42 6.72 14.83
N LEU A 167 -1.68 6.09 15.73
CA LEU A 167 -1.73 6.43 17.16
C LEU A 167 -0.89 7.66 17.51
N TYR A 168 0.24 7.87 16.83
CA TYR A 168 1.13 9.02 17.05
C TYR A 168 0.62 10.29 16.37
N THR A 169 0.06 10.16 15.16
CA THR A 169 -0.30 11.30 14.30
C THR A 169 -1.78 11.36 13.95
N GLY A 170 -2.49 10.24 14.11
CA GLY A 170 -3.88 10.09 13.65
C GLY A 170 -4.92 10.71 14.58
N ALA A 171 -6.17 10.55 14.15
CA ALA A 171 -7.29 11.43 14.43
C ALA A 171 -7.38 11.98 15.88
N PRO A 172 -7.49 13.32 16.05
CA PRO A 172 -7.73 13.95 17.36
C PRO A 172 -9.06 13.52 18.01
N LEU A 173 -9.94 12.86 17.23
CA LEU A 173 -11.21 12.30 17.67
C LEU A 173 -11.05 11.20 18.74
N LEU A 174 -9.91 10.51 18.78
CA LEU A 174 -9.67 9.43 19.75
C LEU A 174 -9.17 9.93 21.11
N GLY A 175 -8.81 11.21 21.26
CA GLY A 175 -8.36 11.79 22.54
C GLY A 175 -7.07 11.16 23.10
N LEU A 176 -6.31 10.43 22.28
CA LEU A 176 -5.10 9.68 22.68
C LEU A 176 -3.84 10.57 22.79
N GLU A 177 -3.96 11.88 22.59
CA GLU A 177 -2.85 12.84 22.65
C GLU A 177 -2.20 12.94 24.04
N MET A 178 -2.87 12.41 25.07
CA MET A 178 -2.37 12.36 26.45
C MET A 178 -1.44 11.17 26.72
N LEU A 179 -1.30 10.22 25.78
CA LEU A 179 -0.40 9.08 25.95
C LEU A 179 1.05 9.46 25.61
N PRO A 180 2.02 9.11 26.46
CA PRO A 180 3.41 9.38 26.16
C PRO A 180 3.89 8.50 24.99
N VAL A 181 4.81 9.03 24.18
CA VAL A 181 5.29 8.38 22.93
C VAL A 181 5.80 6.96 23.17
N TRP A 182 6.46 6.71 24.30
CA TRP A 182 6.95 5.38 24.66
C TRP A 182 5.81 4.37 24.86
N ALA A 183 4.65 4.79 25.39
CA ALA A 183 3.49 3.93 25.57
C ALA A 183 2.87 3.57 24.21
N ILE A 184 2.77 4.53 23.30
CA ILE A 184 2.32 4.30 21.91
C ILE A 184 3.27 3.31 21.21
N ALA A 185 4.58 3.50 21.35
CA ALA A 185 5.58 2.60 20.80
C ALA A 185 5.44 1.17 21.36
N LEU A 186 5.22 1.00 22.67
CA LEU A 186 5.01 -0.32 23.27
C LEU A 186 3.72 -0.98 22.81
N ILE A 187 2.60 -0.25 22.75
CA ILE A 187 1.31 -0.80 22.31
C ILE A 187 1.38 -1.25 20.85
N THR A 188 1.97 -0.43 19.98
CA THR A 188 2.13 -0.74 18.55
C THR A 188 3.09 -1.90 18.33
N LEU A 189 4.18 -1.97 19.08
CA LEU A 189 5.12 -3.09 19.05
C LEU A 189 4.46 -4.38 19.53
N ALA A 190 3.70 -4.34 20.64
CA ALA A 190 2.95 -5.50 21.12
C ALA A 190 1.94 -5.97 20.06
N GLY A 191 1.19 -5.05 19.45
CA GLY A 191 0.26 -5.36 18.36
C GLY A 191 0.95 -5.99 17.14
N ALA A 192 2.12 -5.47 16.75
CA ALA A 192 2.92 -6.01 15.66
C ALA A 192 3.42 -7.44 15.98
N LEU A 193 3.88 -7.69 17.21
CA LEU A 193 4.32 -9.02 17.65
C LEU A 193 3.17 -10.03 17.72
N VAL A 194 1.99 -9.61 18.19
CA VAL A 194 0.77 -10.44 18.15
C VAL A 194 0.40 -10.78 16.72
N CYS A 195 0.44 -9.80 15.80
CA CYS A 195 0.23 -10.06 14.37
C CYS A 195 1.25 -11.06 13.83
N ALA A 196 2.54 -10.90 14.15
CA ALA A 196 3.60 -11.83 13.75
C ALA A 196 3.29 -13.26 14.23
N ALA A 197 2.89 -13.43 15.50
CA ALA A 197 2.54 -14.72 16.06
C ALA A 197 1.34 -15.35 15.33
N VAL A 198 0.28 -14.58 15.05
CA VAL A 198 -0.89 -15.05 14.29
C VAL A 198 -0.49 -15.50 12.89
N VAL A 199 0.33 -14.73 12.16
CA VAL A 199 0.79 -15.10 10.82
C VAL A 199 1.64 -16.38 10.90
N TRP A 200 2.55 -16.48 11.87
CA TRP A 200 3.41 -17.65 12.04
C TRP A 200 2.62 -18.93 12.35
N PHE A 201 1.67 -18.88 13.28
CA PHE A 201 0.94 -20.07 13.74
C PHE A 201 -0.30 -20.44 12.91
N ALA A 202 -0.96 -19.48 12.25
CA ALA A 202 -2.15 -19.75 11.46
C ALA A 202 -1.88 -19.70 9.96
N VAL A 203 -1.29 -18.59 9.49
CA VAL A 203 -1.17 -18.30 8.04
C VAL A 203 -0.07 -19.15 7.40
N CYS A 204 1.13 -19.18 7.97
CA CYS A 204 2.24 -19.96 7.43
C CYS A 204 1.90 -21.46 7.26
N PRO A 205 1.34 -22.18 8.27
CA PRO A 205 0.99 -23.58 8.09
C PRO A 205 -0.18 -23.78 7.11
N TRP A 206 -1.15 -22.87 7.07
CA TRP A 206 -2.24 -22.93 6.08
C TRP A 206 -1.73 -22.75 4.64
N MET A 207 -0.85 -21.76 4.42
CA MET A 207 -0.20 -21.56 3.12
C MET A 207 0.66 -22.75 2.73
N ARG A 208 1.43 -23.30 3.68
CA ARG A 208 2.24 -24.51 3.44
C ARG A 208 1.36 -25.67 2.99
N ARG A 209 0.25 -25.94 3.68
CA ARG A 209 -0.73 -26.98 3.30
C ARG A 209 -1.27 -26.76 1.87
N LYS A 210 -1.69 -25.53 1.54
CA LYS A 210 -2.22 -25.19 0.21
C LYS A 210 -1.19 -25.39 -0.91
N ILE A 211 0.07 -24.99 -0.69
CA ILE A 211 1.13 -25.13 -1.69
C ILE A 211 1.44 -26.60 -1.93
N THR A 212 1.54 -27.42 -0.89
CA THR A 212 1.75 -28.87 -1.01
C THR A 212 0.61 -29.53 -1.78
N THR A 213 -0.65 -29.22 -1.48
CA THR A 213 -1.80 -29.74 -2.23
C THR A 213 -1.74 -29.35 -3.71
N ARG A 214 -1.43 -28.09 -4.02
CA ARG A 214 -1.34 -27.60 -5.41
C ARG A 214 -0.17 -28.19 -6.20
N ARG A 215 0.98 -28.47 -5.56
CA ARG A 215 2.11 -29.15 -6.23
C ARG A 215 1.83 -30.63 -6.49
N TYR A 216 1.05 -31.31 -5.64
CA TYR A 216 0.77 -32.74 -5.81
C TYR A 216 -0.36 -33.03 -6.80
N SER A 217 -1.40 -32.19 -6.87
CA SER A 217 -2.52 -32.32 -7.82
C SER A 217 -2.16 -32.51 -9.31
N PRO A 218 -1.20 -31.76 -9.90
CA PRO A 218 -0.83 -31.96 -11.31
C PRO A 218 -0.11 -33.29 -11.53
N MET A 219 0.68 -33.75 -10.56
CA MET A 219 1.43 -35.01 -10.67
C MET A 219 0.48 -36.22 -10.62
N THR A 220 -0.53 -36.19 -9.74
CA THR A 220 -1.56 -37.24 -9.69
C THR A 220 -2.49 -37.21 -10.91
N ALA A 221 -2.77 -36.04 -11.49
CA ALA A 221 -3.56 -35.93 -12.72
C ALA A 221 -2.82 -36.45 -13.97
N GLN A 222 -1.51 -36.21 -14.08
CA GLN A 222 -0.66 -36.77 -15.15
C GLN A 222 -0.50 -38.28 -14.98
N VAL A 223 -0.24 -38.78 -13.77
CA VAL A 223 -0.18 -40.23 -13.49
C VAL A 223 -1.51 -40.92 -13.78
N LYS A 224 -2.66 -40.31 -13.47
CA LYS A 224 -3.98 -40.84 -13.86
C LYS A 224 -4.23 -40.84 -15.37
N ARG A 225 -3.66 -39.90 -16.13
CA ARG A 225 -3.74 -39.92 -17.60
C ARG A 225 -2.91 -41.05 -18.19
N VAL A 226 -1.70 -41.27 -17.67
CA VAL A 226 -0.81 -42.36 -18.12
C VAL A 226 -1.36 -43.74 -17.73
N ARG A 227 -2.04 -43.84 -16.58
CA ARG A 227 -2.67 -45.09 -16.10
C ARG A 227 -4.06 -45.38 -16.66
N LYS A 228 -4.66 -44.52 -17.50
CA LYS A 228 -5.86 -44.96 -18.22
C LYS A 228 -5.41 -46.12 -19.12
N PRO A 229 -5.93 -47.34 -18.96
CA PRO A 229 -5.64 -48.39 -19.91
C PRO A 229 -6.17 -47.90 -21.25
N THR A 230 -5.28 -47.71 -22.22
CA THR A 230 -5.68 -47.66 -23.61
C THR A 230 -6.28 -49.03 -23.87
N THR A 231 -7.62 -49.12 -23.97
CA THR A 231 -8.29 -50.32 -24.45
C THR A 231 -7.89 -50.49 -25.90
N LEU A 232 -6.75 -51.15 -26.12
CA LEU A 232 -6.42 -51.78 -27.38
C LEU A 232 -6.87 -53.23 -27.25
N ASP A 233 -7.76 -53.64 -28.13
CA ASP A 233 -8.08 -55.03 -28.38
C ASP A 233 -6.77 -55.82 -28.58
N GLY A 234 -6.58 -56.83 -27.73
CA GLY A 234 -5.53 -57.84 -27.90
C GLY A 234 -4.20 -57.55 -27.18
N GLY A 235 -4.04 -58.17 -26.00
CA GLY A 235 -2.78 -58.78 -25.59
C GLY A 235 -1.67 -57.89 -25.00
N VAL A 236 -1.16 -58.37 -23.85
CA VAL A 236 0.11 -58.04 -23.19
C VAL A 236 0.11 -56.83 -22.25
N GLU A 237 0.05 -57.16 -20.96
CA GLU A 237 0.28 -56.27 -19.83
C GLU A 237 1.79 -56.07 -19.64
N THR A 238 2.34 -54.92 -20.06
CA THR A 238 3.71 -54.52 -19.72
C THR A 238 3.67 -53.58 -18.52
N THR A 239 4.12 -54.07 -17.36
CA THR A 239 4.47 -53.26 -16.19
C THR A 239 5.62 -52.33 -16.55
N VAL A 240 5.33 -51.04 -16.74
CA VAL A 240 6.36 -50.01 -16.91
C VAL A 240 6.88 -49.62 -15.52
N ASP A 241 8.00 -50.21 -15.12
CA ASP A 241 8.79 -49.76 -13.97
C ASP A 241 9.37 -48.37 -14.27
N LEU A 242 8.86 -47.34 -13.57
CA LEU A 242 9.43 -46.01 -13.62
C LEU A 242 10.74 -45.99 -12.80
N HIS A 243 11.85 -46.20 -13.50
CA HIS A 243 13.17 -45.89 -12.96
C HIS A 243 13.33 -44.36 -12.88
N CYS A 244 13.18 -43.82 -11.66
CA CYS A 244 13.36 -42.40 -11.38
C CYS A 244 14.86 -42.06 -11.44
N LYS A 245 15.33 -41.54 -12.58
CA LYS A 245 16.64 -40.88 -12.64
C LYS A 245 16.50 -39.46 -12.11
N ASN A 246 17.03 -39.26 -10.90
CA ASN A 246 17.55 -37.98 -10.44
C ASN A 246 18.48 -37.41 -11.53
N ASN A 247 18.15 -36.23 -12.03
CA ASN A 247 19.09 -35.20 -12.48
C ASN A 247 18.27 -34.01 -12.97
N MET A 248 18.32 -32.88 -12.26
CA MET A 248 18.23 -31.59 -12.91
C MET A 248 18.86 -30.50 -12.05
N PHE A 249 19.76 -29.79 -12.72
CA PHE A 249 20.39 -28.51 -12.39
C PHE A 249 19.37 -27.42 -12.09
#